data_AF-A0AAN3ACJ2-F1
#
_entry.id   AF-A0AAN3ACJ2-F1
#
_cell.length_a   1.000
_cell.length_b   1.000
_cell.length_c   1.000
_cell.angle_alpha   90.00
_cell.angle_beta   90.00
_cell.angle_gamma   90.00
#
_symmetry.space_group_name_H-M   'P 1'
#
loop_
_entity.id
_entity.type
_entity.pdbx_description
1 polymer ?
#
loop_
_entity_poly.entity_id
_entity_poly.type
_entity_poly.pdbx_seq_one_letter_code
_entity_poly.pdbx_strand_id
1 'polypeptide(L)'
;MFLEKKNQRCWFEYIYEIYEYLFYRTYIWQLRLWGEKRLPEVAGLLLPTSLFTFVFVGPIVGVLHSLEVPNNEELGILLAVIFTFVAHRLFISDGQYLSIADKYRNETKEKQRQRMKQVWIF
;
A
#
# COMPACT_ATOMS: atom_id res chain seq x y z
N MET A 1 -34.82 -13.57 -3.96
CA MET A 1 -34.75 -12.27 -3.27
C MET A 1 -33.87 -12.41 -2.02
N PHE A 2 -32.58 -12.69 -2.19
CA PHE A 2 -31.57 -12.85 -1.12
C PHE A 2 -30.14 -12.61 -1.65
N LEU A 3 -30.02 -11.81 -2.72
CA LEU A 3 -28.75 -11.34 -3.30
C LEU A 3 -28.68 -9.81 -3.24
N GLU A 4 -29.33 -9.24 -2.23
CA GLU A 4 -29.43 -7.80 -2.00
C GLU A 4 -28.61 -7.48 -0.74
N LYS A 5 -27.63 -6.56 -0.85
CA LYS A 5 -26.77 -6.00 0.21
C LYS A 5 -25.46 -6.73 0.63
N LYS A 6 -24.58 -7.15 -0.29
CA LYS A 6 -23.22 -7.55 0.17
C LYS A 6 -22.00 -7.05 -0.59
N ASN A 7 -22.13 -6.23 -1.64
CA ASN A 7 -20.92 -5.88 -2.39
C ASN A 7 -20.97 -4.52 -3.07
N GLN A 8 -21.17 -3.47 -2.29
CA GLN A 8 -20.84 -2.11 -2.71
C GLN A 8 -19.63 -1.64 -1.88
N ARG A 9 -18.54 -2.40 -1.96
CA ARG A 9 -17.27 -1.97 -1.36
C ARG A 9 -16.70 -0.88 -2.26
N CYS A 10 -16.38 0.27 -1.69
CA CYS A 10 -15.82 1.36 -2.49
C CYS A 10 -14.46 0.92 -3.04
N TRP A 11 -14.15 1.22 -4.30
CA TRP A 11 -12.87 0.82 -4.91
C TRP A 11 -11.66 1.29 -4.09
N PHE A 12 -11.76 2.44 -3.44
CA PHE A 12 -10.75 2.96 -2.52
C PHE A 12 -10.52 2.07 -1.30
N GLU A 13 -11.57 1.53 -0.68
CA GLU A 13 -11.45 0.63 0.46
C GLU A 13 -10.81 -0.71 0.06
N TYR A 14 -11.13 -1.20 -1.14
CA TYR A 14 -10.53 -2.42 -1.68
C TYR A 14 -9.03 -2.25 -1.94
N ILE A 15 -8.64 -1.15 -2.58
CA ILE A 15 -7.24 -0.81 -2.83
C ILE A 15 -6.52 -0.63 -1.49
N TYR A 16 -7.11 0.12 -0.56
CA TYR A 16 -6.55 0.33 0.77
C TYR A 16 -6.29 -0.99 1.51
N GLU A 17 -7.23 -1.94 1.52
CA GLU A 17 -7.03 -3.26 2.13
C GLU A 17 -5.86 -4.05 1.51
N ILE A 18 -5.65 -3.93 0.19
CA ILE A 18 -4.52 -4.58 -0.50
C ILE A 18 -3.20 -3.95 -0.06
N TYR A 19 -3.12 -2.62 -0.06
CA TYR A 19 -1.91 -1.90 0.37
C TYR A 19 -1.63 -2.10 1.86
N GLU A 20 -2.65 -2.12 2.72
CA GLU A 20 -2.52 -2.41 4.15
C GLU A 20 -1.98 -3.82 4.39
N TYR A 21 -2.48 -4.81 3.65
CA TYR A 21 -1.99 -6.18 3.73
C TYR A 21 -0.57 -6.34 3.18
N LEU A 22 -0.23 -5.65 2.08
CA LEU A 22 1.14 -5.58 1.55
C LEU A 22 2.11 -4.96 2.57
N PHE A 23 1.71 -3.87 3.21
CA PHE A 23 2.48 -3.23 4.29
C PHE A 23 2.70 -4.21 5.44
N TYR A 24 1.66 -4.90 5.91
CA TYR A 24 1.80 -5.91 6.97
C TYR A 24 2.84 -6.99 6.61
N ARG A 25 2.78 -7.54 5.40
CA ARG A 25 3.67 -8.63 4.97
C ARG A 25 5.13 -8.18 4.89
N THR A 26 5.35 -6.98 4.37
CA THR A 26 6.68 -6.39 4.24
C THR A 26 7.23 -5.96 5.59
N TYR A 27 6.40 -5.37 6.46
CA TYR A 27 6.73 -5.09 7.87
C TYR A 27 7.20 -6.34 8.61
N ILE A 28 6.42 -7.43 8.59
CA ILE A 28 6.81 -8.69 9.26
C ILE A 28 8.09 -9.29 8.67
N TRP A 29 8.28 -9.17 7.35
CA TRP A 29 9.50 -9.64 6.69
C TRP A 29 10.73 -8.80 7.12
N GLN A 30 10.61 -7.48 7.16
CA GLN A 30 11.66 -6.58 7.64
C GLN A 30 11.97 -6.80 9.12
N LEU A 31 10.93 -6.99 9.96
CA LEU A 31 11.05 -7.31 11.37
C LEU A 31 11.84 -8.62 11.58
N ARG A 32 11.61 -9.64 10.75
CA ARG A 32 12.35 -10.92 10.79
C ARG A 32 13.80 -10.78 10.32
N LEU A 33 14.06 -9.93 9.34
CA LEU A 33 15.40 -9.75 8.77
C LEU A 33 16.32 -8.88 9.64
N TRP A 34 15.78 -7.79 10.19
CA TRP A 34 16.58 -6.75 10.83
C TRP A 34 16.31 -6.58 12.32
N GLY A 35 15.28 -7.25 12.86
CA GLY A 35 14.81 -7.05 14.23
C GLY A 35 14.21 -5.66 14.45
N GLU A 36 13.80 -5.37 15.69
CA GLU A 36 13.13 -4.11 16.06
C GLU A 36 14.06 -2.88 16.01
N LYS A 37 15.39 -3.08 15.97
CA LYS A 37 16.38 -1.99 16.13
C LYS A 37 16.50 -1.05 14.93
N ARG A 38 15.86 -1.34 13.79
CA ARG A 38 16.03 -0.61 12.52
C ARG A 38 14.74 -0.06 11.90
N LEU A 39 13.75 0.31 12.70
CA LEU A 39 12.48 0.92 12.22
C LEU A 39 11.84 0.10 11.08
N PRO A 40 11.53 -1.19 11.32
CA PRO A 40 10.98 -2.09 10.30
C PRO A 40 9.68 -1.57 9.67
N GLU A 41 8.94 -0.71 10.35
CA GLU A 41 7.77 0.00 9.86
C GLU A 41 8.08 0.94 8.68
N VAL A 42 9.19 1.68 8.73
CA VAL A 42 9.61 2.57 7.64
C VAL A 42 10.10 1.75 6.45
N ALA A 43 10.88 0.71 6.71
CA ALA A 43 11.38 -0.19 5.67
C ALA A 43 10.26 -1.03 5.02
N GLY A 44 9.22 -1.37 5.80
CA GLY A 44 8.02 -2.04 5.31
C GLY A 44 7.21 -1.17 4.35
N LEU A 45 7.23 0.15 4.53
CA LEU A 45 6.50 1.10 3.69
C LEU A 45 7.06 1.22 2.26
N LEU A 46 8.34 0.90 2.05
CA LEU A 46 9.01 1.08 0.76
C LEU A 46 8.32 0.34 -0.40
N LEU A 47 7.85 -0.89 -0.17
CA LEU A 47 7.25 -1.71 -1.22
C LEU A 47 5.81 -1.27 -1.56
N PRO A 48 4.91 -1.02 -0.58
CA PRO A 48 3.64 -0.35 -0.81
C PRO A 48 3.80 0.99 -1.54
N THR A 49 4.71 1.86 -1.10
CA THR A 49 4.88 3.19 -1.69
C THR A 49 5.48 3.13 -3.10
N SER A 50 6.42 2.22 -3.36
CA SER A 50 6.99 2.06 -4.71
C SER A 50 5.95 1.52 -5.69
N LEU A 51 5.21 0.47 -5.33
CA LEU A 51 4.10 -0.05 -6.15
C LEU A 51 3.07 1.03 -6.45
N PHE A 52 2.71 1.84 -5.44
CA PHE A 52 1.80 2.96 -5.64
C PHE A 52 2.34 3.97 -6.66
N THR A 53 3.62 4.33 -6.52
CA THR A 53 4.28 5.26 -7.44
C THR A 53 4.27 4.72 -8.87
N PHE A 54 4.55 3.43 -9.06
CA PHE A 54 4.50 2.80 -10.38
C PHE A 54 3.08 2.73 -10.97
N VAL A 55 2.07 2.39 -10.16
CA VAL A 55 0.69 2.21 -10.65
C VAL A 55 -0.01 3.54 -10.92
N PHE A 56 0.24 4.57 -10.10
CA PHE A 56 -0.52 5.83 -10.16
C PHE A 56 0.30 7.01 -10.67
N VAL A 57 1.54 7.18 -10.21
CA VAL A 57 2.36 8.34 -10.62
C VAL A 57 2.99 8.10 -11.99
N GLY A 58 3.48 6.88 -12.25
CA GLY A 58 4.12 6.50 -13.52
C GLY A 58 3.25 6.79 -14.75
N PRO A 59 1.98 6.33 -14.81
CA PRO A 59 1.11 6.61 -15.95
C PRO A 59 0.81 8.09 -16.13
N ILE A 60 0.62 8.85 -15.04
CA ILE A 60 0.37 10.29 -15.10
C ILE A 60 1.58 11.00 -15.72
N VAL A 61 2.78 10.72 -15.22
CA VAL A 61 4.02 11.29 -15.76
C VAL A 61 4.23 10.87 -17.22
N GLY A 62 3.95 9.61 -17.57
CA GLY A 62 4.04 9.11 -18.94
C GLY A 62 3.08 9.80 -19.91
N VAL A 63 1.85 10.08 -19.49
CA VAL A 63 0.89 10.87 -20.28
C VAL A 63 1.36 12.32 -20.42
N LEU A 64 1.79 12.95 -19.33
CA LEU A 64 2.32 14.32 -19.38
C LEU A 64 3.56 14.45 -20.28
N HIS A 65 4.43 13.44 -20.24
CA HIS A 65 5.58 13.34 -21.14
C HIS A 65 5.15 13.21 -22.61
N SER A 66 4.10 12.45 -22.90
CA SER A 66 3.57 12.31 -24.26
C SER A 66 2.91 13.60 -24.78
N LEU A 67 2.49 14.49 -23.88
CA LEU A 67 1.91 15.80 -24.19
C LEU A 67 2.94 16.93 -24.19
N GLU A 68 4.23 16.61 -24.06
CA GLU A 68 5.34 17.58 -24.02
C GLU A 68 5.16 18.67 -22.93
N VAL A 69 4.50 18.31 -21.81
CA VAL A 69 4.29 19.24 -20.70
C VAL A 69 5.63 19.53 -20.02
N PRO A 70 6.04 20.80 -19.90
CA PRO A 70 7.28 21.16 -19.22
C PRO A 70 7.22 20.82 -17.73
N ASN A 71 8.36 20.46 -17.15
CA ASN A 71 8.53 20.13 -15.72
C ASN A 71 7.65 18.96 -15.22
N ASN A 72 7.24 18.07 -16.11
CA ASN A 72 6.50 16.85 -15.78
C ASN A 72 7.23 15.92 -14.79
N GLU A 73 8.56 15.84 -14.85
CA GLU A 73 9.38 15.07 -13.90
C GLU A 73 9.31 15.66 -12.49
N GLU A 74 9.41 16.98 -12.35
CA GLU A 74 9.31 17.69 -11.06
C GLU A 74 7.93 17.48 -10.43
N LEU A 75 6.87 17.53 -11.26
CA LEU A 75 5.50 17.21 -10.83
C LEU A 75 5.38 15.76 -10.37
N GLY A 76 6.01 14.82 -11.07
CA GLY A 76 6.06 13.42 -10.69
C GLY A 76 6.73 13.21 -9.33
N ILE A 77 7.88 13.86 -9.11
CA ILE A 77 8.60 13.83 -7.83
C ILE A 77 7.75 14.44 -6.71
N LEU A 78 7.12 15.59 -6.95
CA LEU A 78 6.25 16.24 -5.97
C LEU A 78 5.08 15.33 -5.57
N LEU A 79 4.43 14.70 -6.54
CA LEU A 79 3.36 13.73 -6.29
C LEU A 79 3.87 12.53 -5.47
N ALA A 80 5.04 11.98 -5.80
CA ALA A 80 5.62 10.86 -5.06
C ALA A 80 5.95 11.24 -3.60
N VAL A 81 6.45 12.46 -3.35
CA VAL A 81 6.73 12.97 -2.00
C VAL A 81 5.44 13.12 -1.20
N ILE A 82 4.40 13.75 -1.79
CA ILE A 82 3.09 13.91 -1.14
C ILE A 82 2.51 12.54 -0.79
N PHE A 83 2.57 11.57 -1.71
CA PHE A 83 2.06 10.23 -1.47
C PHE A 83 2.83 9.49 -0.40
N THR A 84 4.16 9.59 -0.38
CA THR A 84 4.99 9.01 0.67
C THR A 84 4.61 9.55 2.04
N PHE A 85 4.37 10.87 2.14
CA PHE A 85 3.92 11.50 3.36
C PHE A 85 2.53 11.02 3.81
N VAL A 86 1.57 10.91 2.88
CA VAL A 86 0.24 10.37 3.17
C VAL A 86 0.31 8.91 3.61
N ALA A 87 1.09 8.07 2.91
CA ALA A 87 1.28 6.66 3.26
C ALA A 87 1.92 6.50 4.65
N HIS A 88 2.92 7.31 4.97
CA HIS A 88 3.51 7.35 6.30
C HIS A 88 2.45 7.70 7.36
N ARG A 89 1.62 8.72 7.08
CA ARG A 89 0.57 9.13 8.01
C ARG A 89 -0.52 8.07 8.20
N LEU A 90 -0.85 7.32 7.16
CA LEU A 90 -1.87 6.27 7.23
C LEU A 90 -1.34 5.00 7.88
N PHE A 91 -0.13 4.54 7.54
CA PHE A 91 0.32 3.21 7.97
C PHE A 91 1.22 3.23 9.21
N ILE A 92 1.91 4.35 9.47
CA ILE A 92 2.94 4.43 10.52
C ILE A 92 2.54 5.37 11.65
N SER A 93 1.93 6.53 11.34
CA SER A 93 1.56 7.52 12.37
C SER A 93 0.71 6.91 13.47
N ASP A 94 0.88 7.42 14.69
CA ASP A 94 0.07 7.06 15.86
C ASP A 94 0.09 5.57 16.21
N GLY A 95 1.10 4.83 15.76
CA GLY A 95 1.21 3.40 16.02
C GLY A 95 0.25 2.55 15.20
N GLN A 96 -0.33 3.07 14.11
CA GLN A 96 -1.25 2.30 13.25
C GLN A 96 -0.66 0.97 12.75
N TYR A 97 0.67 0.92 12.54
CA TYR A 97 1.35 -0.31 12.14
C TYR A 97 1.15 -1.47 13.15
N LEU A 98 0.99 -1.17 14.45
CA LEU A 98 0.69 -2.17 15.48
C LEU A 98 -0.74 -2.69 15.34
N SER A 99 -1.70 -1.79 15.12
CA SER A 99 -3.10 -2.17 14.88
C SER A 99 -3.25 -3.05 13.63
N ILE A 100 -2.54 -2.70 12.56
CA ILE A 100 -2.47 -3.48 11.32
C ILE A 100 -1.83 -4.85 11.59
N ALA A 101 -0.71 -4.88 12.33
CA ALA A 101 -0.07 -6.14 12.69
C ALA A 101 -0.99 -7.06 13.49
N ASP A 102 -1.69 -6.52 14.49
CA ASP A 102 -2.64 -7.29 15.31
C ASP A 102 -3.85 -7.77 14.49
N LYS A 103 -4.37 -6.95 13.57
CA LYS A 103 -5.47 -7.32 12.66
C LYS A 103 -5.16 -8.58 11.86
N TYR A 104 -3.92 -8.75 11.39
CA TYR A 104 -3.51 -9.85 10.52
C TYR A 104 -2.71 -10.96 11.24
N ARG A 105 -2.38 -10.79 12.53
CA ARG A 105 -1.56 -11.73 13.30
C ARG A 105 -2.16 -13.13 13.39
N ASN A 106 -3.47 -13.21 13.59
CA ASN A 106 -4.20 -14.46 13.84
C ASN A 106 -5.07 -14.89 12.65
N GLU A 107 -4.75 -14.44 11.44
CA GLU A 107 -5.51 -14.81 10.24
C GLU A 107 -5.31 -16.29 9.88
N THR A 108 -6.38 -16.99 9.49
CA THR A 108 -6.30 -18.40 9.08
C THR A 108 -5.58 -18.55 7.74
N LYS A 109 -4.99 -19.74 7.50
CA LYS A 109 -4.25 -20.02 6.25
C LYS A 109 -5.11 -19.85 5.00
N GLU A 110 -6.41 -20.14 5.08
CA GLU A 110 -7.36 -19.98 3.97
C GLU A 110 -7.53 -18.51 3.59
N LYS A 111 -7.75 -17.64 4.58
CA LYS A 111 -7.89 -16.20 4.36
C LYS A 111 -6.59 -15.57 3.86
N GLN A 112 -5.46 -16.00 4.43
CA GLN A 112 -4.14 -15.59 3.97
C GLN A 112 -3.94 -15.91 2.47
N ARG A 113 -4.34 -17.13 2.04
CA ARG A 113 -4.25 -17.55 0.64
C ARG A 113 -5.18 -16.73 -0.27
N GLN A 114 -6.39 -16.40 0.20
CA GLN A 114 -7.32 -15.54 -0.54
C GLN A 114 -6.75 -14.13 -0.74
N ARG A 115 -6.21 -13.50 0.31
CA ARG A 115 -5.62 -12.16 0.22
C ARG A 115 -4.35 -12.14 -0.63
N MET A 116 -3.51 -13.16 -0.53
CA MET A 116 -2.35 -13.29 -1.43
C MET A 116 -2.77 -13.37 -2.90
N LYS A 117 -3.88 -14.05 -3.21
CA LYS A 117 -4.43 -14.02 -4.58
C LYS A 117 -4.91 -12.64 -4.98
N GLN A 118 -5.55 -11.89 -4.08
CA GLN A 118 -5.99 -10.50 -4.35
C GLN A 118 -4.80 -9.59 -4.64
N VAL A 119 -3.73 -9.68 -3.84
CA VAL A 119 -2.47 -8.94 -4.09
C VAL A 119 -1.85 -9.31 -5.44
N TRP A 120 -1.92 -10.58 -5.84
CA TRP A 120 -1.37 -11.03 -7.12
C TRP A 120 -2.18 -10.60 -8.35
N ILE A 121 -3.49 -10.37 -8.18
CA ILE A 121 -4.40 -9.95 -9.27
C ILE A 121 -4.35 -8.43 -9.46
N PHE A 122 -4.02 -7.69 -8.40
CA PHE A 122 -3.89 -6.24 -8.39
C PHE A 122 -2.59 -5.78 -9.06
#